data_AF-A0A2V8X246-F1
#
_entry.id   AF-A0A2V8X246-F1
#
_cell.length_a   1.000
_cell.length_b   1.000
_cell.length_c   1.000
_cell.angle_alpha   90.00
_cell.angle_beta   90.00
_cell.angle_gamma   90.00
#
_symmetry.space_group_name_H-M   'P 1'
#
loop_
_entity.id
_entity.type
_entity.pdbx_description
1 polymer ?
#
loop_
_entity_poly.entity_id
_entity_poly.type
_entity_poly.pdbx_seq_one_letter_code
_entity_poly.pdbx_strand_id
1 'polypeptide(L)'
;MSPEQLRQELLTCEVTGLPNRRAFDEAGESPAVALSDLDGLKAVNDKYGYDAGDALLKAKATALREAGLEAITIKATSSYVAATA
;
A
#
# COMPACT_ATOMS: atom_id res chain seq x y z
N MET A 1 1.29 21.34 12.18
CA MET A 1 2.15 20.31 11.53
C MET A 1 3.41 20.97 11.02
N SER A 2 4.56 20.31 11.17
CA SER A 2 5.80 20.71 10.50
C SER A 2 5.74 20.40 8.99
N PRO A 3 6.58 21.03 8.15
CA PRO A 3 6.68 20.68 6.73
C PRO A 3 6.99 19.19 6.49
N GLU A 4 7.75 18.58 7.41
CA GLU A 4 8.10 17.16 7.35
C GLU A 4 6.90 16.24 7.61
N GLN A 5 6.05 16.57 8.60
CA GLN A 5 4.80 15.86 8.86
C GLN A 5 3.86 15.94 7.65
N LEU A 6 3.78 17.11 7.03
CA LEU A 6 2.97 17.32 5.83
C LEU A 6 3.47 16.49 4.65
N ARG A 7 4.80 16.40 4.50
CA ARG A 7 5.42 15.56 3.47
C ARG A 7 5.14 14.08 3.70
N GLN A 8 5.24 13.60 4.94
CA GLN A 8 4.96 12.20 5.28
C GLN A 8 3.51 11.81 4.98
N GLU A 9 2.55 12.66 5.33
CA GLU A 9 1.14 12.43 5.01
C GLU A 9 0.88 12.41 3.50
N LEU A 10 1.52 13.29 2.74
CA LEU A 10 1.39 13.34 1.28
C LEU A 10 1.97 12.10 0.56
N LEU A 11 2.88 11.38 1.21
CA LEU A 11 3.63 10.26 0.63
C LEU A 11 3.21 8.90 1.19
N THR A 12 2.31 8.86 2.17
CA THR A 12 1.90 7.63 2.86
C THR A 12 0.42 7.33 2.62
N CYS A 13 0.08 6.05 2.48
CA CYS A 13 -1.30 5.60 2.49
C CYS A 13 -1.79 5.46 3.93
N GLU A 14 -2.84 6.20 4.28
CA GLU A 14 -3.41 6.22 5.65
C GLU A 14 -3.81 4.83 6.17
N VAL A 15 -4.40 4.00 5.30
CA VAL A 15 -4.91 2.67 5.70
C VAL A 15 -3.79 1.67 5.93
N THR A 16 -2.81 1.61 5.03
CA THR A 16 -1.77 0.56 5.03
C THR A 16 -0.46 0.99 5.69
N GLY A 17 -0.25 2.31 5.84
CA GLY A 17 1.02 2.90 6.23
C GLY A 17 2.14 2.69 5.23
N LEU A 18 1.87 2.13 4.04
CA LEU A 18 2.84 1.99 2.96
C LEU A 18 3.00 3.32 2.21
N PRO A 19 4.13 3.56 1.53
CA PRO A 19 4.24 4.64 0.58
C PRO A 19 3.09 4.60 -0.44
N ASN A 20 2.58 5.76 -0.82
CA ASN A 20 1.47 5.87 -1.76
C ASN A 20 1.99 6.05 -3.20
N ARG A 21 1.08 6.19 -4.15
CA ARG A 21 1.43 6.39 -5.57
C ARG A 21 2.42 7.53 -5.80
N ARG A 22 2.26 8.65 -5.10
CA ARG A 22 3.16 9.81 -5.24
C ARG A 22 4.58 9.44 -4.82
N ALA A 23 4.73 8.69 -3.73
CA ALA A 23 6.04 8.23 -3.29
C ALA A 23 6.72 7.32 -4.31
N PHE A 24 5.95 6.46 -5.01
CA PHE A 24 6.48 5.69 -6.13
C PHE A 24 6.96 6.57 -7.28
N ASP A 25 6.11 7.51 -7.71
CA ASP A 25 6.43 8.39 -8.83
C ASP A 25 7.65 9.28 -8.50
N GLU A 26 7.88 9.63 -7.22
CA GLU A 26 9.06 10.37 -6.74
C GLU A 26 10.32 9.50 -6.58
N ALA A 27 10.19 8.19 -6.36
CA ALA A 27 11.33 7.28 -6.11
C ALA A 27 12.15 6.97 -7.38
N GLY A 28 11.58 7.20 -8.58
CA GLY A 28 12.23 6.92 -9.86
C GLY A 28 11.99 5.50 -10.37
N GLU A 29 12.76 5.07 -11.37
CA GLU A 29 12.55 3.78 -12.03
C GLU A 29 13.01 2.60 -11.16
N SER A 30 12.18 1.57 -11.06
CA SER A 30 12.55 0.27 -10.46
C SER A 30 12.91 -0.73 -11.55
N PRO A 31 13.94 -1.58 -11.35
CA PRO A 31 14.37 -2.56 -12.34
C PRO A 31 13.30 -3.63 -12.62
N ALA A 32 12.45 -3.92 -11.63
CA ALA A 32 11.29 -4.78 -11.78
C ALA A 32 10.16 -4.37 -10.82
N VAL A 33 8.92 -4.51 -11.29
CA VAL A 33 7.72 -4.22 -10.50
C VAL A 33 6.74 -5.37 -10.66
N ALA A 34 6.22 -5.85 -9.53
CA ALA A 34 5.15 -6.81 -9.45
C ALA A 34 3.85 -6.14 -9.01
N LEU A 35 2.74 -6.65 -9.52
CA LEU A 35 1.39 -6.22 -9.19
C LEU A 35 0.74 -7.28 -8.31
N SER A 36 0.20 -6.88 -7.16
CA SER A 36 -0.50 -7.76 -6.24
C SER A 36 -1.85 -7.16 -5.88
N ASP A 37 -2.94 -7.90 -6.11
CA ASP A 37 -4.30 -7.53 -5.73
C ASP A 37 -4.80 -8.38 -4.54
N LEU A 38 -5.87 -7.96 -3.88
CA LEU A 38 -6.58 -8.78 -2.89
C LEU A 38 -7.92 -9.24 -3.48
N ASP A 39 -7.97 -10.51 -3.87
CA ASP A 39 -9.19 -11.09 -4.41
C ASP A 39 -10.34 -11.04 -3.38
N GLY A 40 -11.53 -10.65 -3.86
CA GLY A 40 -12.74 -10.67 -3.05
C GLY A 40 -12.88 -9.55 -2.02
N LEU A 41 -12.00 -8.53 -2.01
CA LEU A 41 -12.08 -7.43 -1.04
C LEU A 41 -13.44 -6.72 -1.04
N LYS A 42 -14.06 -6.53 -2.22
CA LYS A 42 -15.41 -5.97 -2.32
C LYS A 42 -16.45 -6.81 -1.57
N ALA A 43 -16.39 -8.14 -1.70
CA ALA A 43 -17.34 -9.02 -1.02
C ALA A 43 -17.17 -8.96 0.50
N VAL A 44 -15.92 -8.79 0.98
CA VAL A 44 -15.64 -8.56 2.40
C VAL A 44 -16.23 -7.22 2.85
N ASN A 45 -15.98 -6.13 2.11
CA ASN A 45 -16.54 -4.81 2.42
C ASN A 45 -18.07 -4.82 2.46
N ASP A 46 -18.70 -5.45 1.47
CA ASP A 46 -20.16 -5.52 1.37
C ASP A 46 -20.78 -6.33 2.52
N LYS A 47 -20.07 -7.35 3.03
CA LYS A 47 -20.56 -8.24 4.09
C LYS A 47 -20.20 -7.80 5.51
N TYR A 48 -19.04 -7.19 5.69
CA TYR A 48 -18.44 -6.91 7.01
C TYR A 48 -18.07 -5.43 7.23
N GLY A 49 -18.29 -4.58 6.23
CA GLY A 49 -17.95 -3.15 6.29
C GLY A 49 -16.51 -2.84 5.89
N TYR A 50 -16.24 -1.55 5.68
CA TYR A 50 -14.92 -1.07 5.23
C TYR A 50 -13.82 -1.32 6.26
N ASP A 51 -14.12 -1.26 7.56
CA ASP A 51 -13.13 -1.55 8.62
C ASP A 51 -12.54 -2.96 8.49
N ALA A 52 -13.35 -3.94 8.05
CA ALA A 52 -12.90 -5.31 7.81
C ALA A 52 -12.00 -5.40 6.56
N GLY A 53 -12.32 -4.64 5.51
CA GLY A 53 -11.45 -4.52 4.34
C GLY A 53 -10.12 -3.85 4.67
N ASP A 54 -10.15 -2.80 5.47
CA ASP A 54 -8.95 -2.10 5.95
C ASP A 54 -8.07 -3.02 6.77
N ALA A 55 -8.66 -3.89 7.60
CA ALA A 55 -7.90 -4.91 8.32
C ALA A 55 -7.18 -5.89 7.37
N LEU A 56 -7.82 -6.31 6.27
CA LEU A 56 -7.18 -7.16 5.27
C LEU A 56 -6.05 -6.43 4.51
N LEU A 57 -6.26 -5.16 4.16
CA LEU A 57 -5.23 -4.33 3.52
C LEU A 57 -4.01 -4.15 4.42
N LYS A 58 -4.24 -3.89 5.72
CA LYS A 58 -3.18 -3.81 6.73
C LYS A 58 -2.44 -5.13 6.87
N ALA A 59 -3.15 -6.26 6.92
CA ALA A 59 -2.54 -7.58 7.00
C ALA A 59 -1.65 -7.90 5.79
N LYS A 60 -2.11 -7.56 4.57
CA LYS A 60 -1.30 -7.69 3.36
C LYS A 60 -0.05 -6.82 3.40
N ALA A 61 -0.18 -5.56 3.82
CA ALA A 61 0.96 -4.64 3.94
C ALA A 61 2.01 -5.18 4.92
N THR A 62 1.57 -5.74 6.06
CA THR A 62 2.45 -6.41 7.02
C THR A 62 3.15 -7.61 6.39
N ALA A 63 2.41 -8.50 5.71
CA ALA A 63 2.99 -9.68 5.07
C ALA A 63 4.06 -9.33 4.01
N LEU A 64 3.84 -8.26 3.23
CA LEU A 64 4.84 -7.78 2.26
C LEU A 64 6.10 -7.27 2.95
N ARG A 65 5.97 -6.52 4.05
CA ARG A 65 7.12 -6.05 4.85
C ARG A 65 7.88 -7.21 5.48
N GLU A 66 7.18 -8.20 6.04
CA GLU A 66 7.79 -9.39 6.65
C GLU A 66 8.52 -10.25 5.62
N ALA A 67 8.06 -10.26 4.36
CA ALA A 67 8.74 -10.88 3.24
C ALA A 67 9.97 -10.07 2.75
N GLY A 68 10.26 -8.91 3.33
CA GLY A 68 11.37 -8.04 2.94
C GLY A 68 11.13 -7.28 1.64
N LEU A 69 9.87 -7.11 1.23
CA LEU A 69 9.51 -6.47 -0.03
C LEU A 69 9.21 -4.98 0.17
N GLU A 70 9.79 -4.14 -0.70
CA GLU A 70 9.40 -2.73 -0.79
C GLU A 70 8.06 -2.63 -1.53
N ALA A 71 7.02 -2.26 -0.79
CA ALA A 71 5.64 -2.24 -1.30
C ALA A 71 5.02 -0.84 -1.23
N ILE A 72 4.17 -0.56 -2.20
CA ILE A 72 3.49 0.72 -2.39
C ILE A 72 2.01 0.47 -2.61
N THR A 73 1.17 1.29 -2.00
CA THR A 73 -0.28 1.23 -2.18
C THR A 73 -0.74 2.30 -3.17
N ILE A 74 -1.44 1.88 -4.24
CA ILE A 74 -1.93 2.79 -5.29
C ILE A 74 -3.45 2.96 -5.22
N LYS A 75 -4.18 1.90 -4.83
CA LYS A 75 -5.61 1.92 -4.54
C LYS A 75 -5.88 1.01 -3.34
N ALA A 76 -6.96 1.26 -2.60
CA ALA A 76 -7.41 0.45 -1.46
C ALA A 76 -7.83 -1.00 -1.81
N THR A 77 -7.36 -1.55 -2.93
CA THR A 77 -7.56 -2.93 -3.40
C THR A 77 -6.25 -3.49 -3.98
N SER A 78 -5.48 -2.63 -4.65
CA SER A 78 -4.32 -3.01 -5.45
C SER A 78 -3.02 -2.38 -4.93
N SER A 79 -2.03 -3.23 -4.68
CA SER A 79 -0.68 -2.86 -4.23
C SER A 79 0.34 -3.20 -5.31
N TYR A 80 1.36 -2.38 -5.43
CA TYR A 80 2.54 -2.67 -6.24
C TYR A 80 3.66 -3.08 -5.30
N VAL A 81 4.41 -4.09 -5.70
CA VAL A 81 5.60 -4.55 -5.01
C VAL A 81 6.75 -4.26 -5.95
N ALA A 82 7.63 -3.34 -5.58
CA ALA A 82 8.86 -3.13 -6.32
C ALA A 82 9.88 -4.16 -5.83
N ALA A 83 10.52 -4.87 -6.75
CA ALA A 83 11.72 -5.61 -6.42
C ALA A 83 12.89 -4.64 -6.59
N THR A 84 13.51 -4.24 -5.49
CA THR A 84 14.81 -3.59 -5.53
C THR A 84 15.86 -4.69 -5.78
N ALA A 85 16.70 -4.46 -6.78
CA ALA A 85 17.82 -5.35 -7.09
C ALA A 85 18.93 -5.24 -6.04
#